data_AF-A0A3D0Z3B8-F1
#
_entry.id   AF-A0A3D0Z3B8-F1
#
_cell.length_a   1.000
_cell.length_b   1.000
_cell.length_c   1.000
_cell.angle_alpha   90.00
_cell.angle_beta   90.00
_cell.angle_gamma   90.00
#
_symmetry.space_group_name_H-M   'P 1'
#
loop_
_entity.id
_entity.type
_entity.pdbx_description
1 polymer ?
#
loop_
_entity_poly.entity_id
_entity_poly.type
_entity_poly.pdbx_seq_one_letter_code
_entity_poly.pdbx_strand_id
1 'polypeptide(L)'
;MPRPTTKPDLIRAANEQFEKMWKFIDSMTADEQNTNFNFGDISNKKEAHWARDNNLRDVLVHLYEWHQLLLNWVKANKNGEEKPFLPLPYNWRTYGDMNVEFWKKHQATPYNTSRDMVKESHGEVMALIETFSGDELFVKGSFSWTGGSTLGSYCVSATASHYDWAIKKIKLHIKTLTRAK
;
A
#
# COMPACT_ATOMS: atom_id res chain seq x y z
N MET A 1 -15.82 -5.12 0.07
CA MET A 1 -16.51 -4.38 -1.00
C MET A 1 -16.11 -5.00 -2.34
N PRO A 2 -16.97 -4.96 -3.38
CA PRO A 2 -16.56 -5.36 -4.73
C PRO A 2 -15.35 -4.52 -5.18
N ARG A 3 -14.45 -5.11 -5.97
CA ARG A 3 -13.31 -4.38 -6.52
C ARG A 3 -13.82 -3.30 -7.50
N PRO A 4 -13.29 -2.07 -7.47
CA PRO A 4 -13.66 -1.04 -8.43
C PRO A 4 -13.45 -1.49 -9.88
N THR A 5 -14.40 -1.17 -10.74
CA THR A 5 -14.34 -1.42 -12.19
C THR A 5 -14.53 -0.15 -13.03
N THR A 6 -14.64 1.01 -12.38
CA THR A 6 -14.78 2.32 -13.02
C THR A 6 -13.85 3.33 -12.35
N LYS A 7 -13.48 4.41 -13.08
CA LYS A 7 -12.63 5.48 -12.53
C LYS A 7 -13.23 6.13 -11.27
N PRO A 8 -14.53 6.52 -11.25
CA PRO A 8 -15.13 7.08 -10.05
C PRO A 8 -15.11 6.12 -8.86
N ASP A 9 -15.38 4.82 -9.09
CA ASP A 9 -15.35 3.84 -8.01
C ASP A 9 -13.93 3.61 -7.48
N LEU A 10 -12.91 3.67 -8.35
CA LEU A 10 -11.50 3.56 -7.95
C LEU A 10 -11.08 4.71 -7.05
N ILE A 11 -11.34 5.95 -7.48
CA ILE A 11 -11.01 7.16 -6.73
C ILE A 11 -11.73 7.15 -5.38
N ARG A 12 -13.04 6.86 -5.39
CA ARG A 12 -13.85 6.77 -4.17
C ARG A 12 -13.29 5.71 -3.22
N ALA A 13 -13.07 4.48 -3.70
CA ALA A 13 -12.58 3.40 -2.86
C ALA A 13 -11.17 3.68 -2.30
N ALA A 14 -10.28 4.30 -3.08
CA ALA A 14 -8.94 4.66 -2.62
C ALA A 14 -9.01 5.70 -1.50
N ASN A 15 -9.75 6.79 -1.69
CA ASN A 15 -9.89 7.86 -0.70
C ASN A 15 -10.60 7.39 0.57
N GLU A 16 -11.76 6.73 0.45
CA GLU A 16 -12.53 6.27 1.61
C GLU A 16 -11.74 5.29 2.47
N GLN A 17 -10.98 4.38 1.85
CA GLN A 17 -10.17 3.42 2.57
C GLN A 17 -8.92 4.04 3.18
N PHE A 18 -8.33 5.03 2.52
CA PHE A 18 -7.21 5.80 3.08
C PHE A 18 -7.65 6.61 4.31
N GLU A 19 -8.76 7.36 4.20
CA GLU A 19 -9.35 8.09 5.32
C GLU A 19 -9.73 7.17 6.48
N LYS A 20 -10.34 6.02 6.17
CA LYS A 20 -10.71 5.02 7.18
C LYS A 20 -9.49 4.46 7.91
N MET A 21 -8.38 4.25 7.22
CA MET A 21 -7.12 3.85 7.84
C MET A 21 -6.66 4.92 8.83
N TRP A 22 -6.65 6.20 8.43
CA TRP A 22 -6.28 7.31 9.31
C TRP A 22 -7.20 7.45 10.52
N LYS A 23 -8.52 7.25 10.36
CA LYS A 23 -9.45 7.24 11.50
C LYS A 23 -9.08 6.22 12.58
N PHE A 24 -8.56 5.05 12.21
CA PHE A 24 -8.04 4.08 13.20
C PHE A 24 -6.71 4.55 13.80
N ILE A 25 -5.81 5.08 12.98
CA ILE A 25 -4.50 5.58 13.47
C ILE A 25 -4.68 6.73 14.45
N ASP A 26 -5.49 7.72 14.10
CA ASP A 26 -5.72 8.94 14.88
C ASP A 26 -6.57 8.68 16.14
N SER A 27 -7.20 7.49 16.25
CA SER A 27 -7.87 7.06 17.49
C SER A 27 -6.91 6.57 18.58
N MET A 28 -5.65 6.30 18.24
CA MET A 28 -4.60 5.89 19.18
C MET A 28 -3.88 7.09 19.80
N THR A 29 -3.39 6.93 21.03
CA THR A 29 -2.48 7.91 21.65
C THR A 29 -1.12 7.95 20.95
N ALA A 30 -0.33 9.00 21.20
CA ALA A 30 1.03 9.09 20.65
C ALA A 30 1.90 7.87 21.05
N ASP A 31 1.79 7.41 22.29
CA ASP A 31 2.52 6.23 22.76
C ASP A 31 2.07 4.97 22.03
N GLU A 32 0.75 4.77 21.87
CA GLU A 32 0.18 3.61 21.16
C GLU A 32 0.59 3.57 19.69
N GLN A 33 0.72 4.75 19.05
CA GLN A 33 1.18 4.88 17.67
C GLN A 33 2.67 4.52 17.49
N ASN A 34 3.49 4.75 18.52
CA ASN A 34 4.91 4.42 18.52
C ASN A 34 5.22 3.04 19.13
N THR A 35 4.21 2.38 19.71
CA THR A 35 4.37 1.07 20.32
C THR A 35 4.49 -0.03 19.26
N ASN A 36 5.42 -0.96 19.49
CA ASN A 36 5.54 -2.15 18.66
C ASN A 36 4.28 -3.00 18.74
N PHE A 37 3.90 -3.57 17.61
CA PHE A 37 2.83 -4.54 17.52
C PHE A 37 3.15 -5.76 18.36
N ASN A 38 2.18 -6.20 19.14
CA ASN A 38 2.23 -7.47 19.85
C ASN A 38 1.06 -8.34 19.39
N PHE A 39 1.29 -9.12 18.34
CA PHE A 39 0.26 -10.00 17.77
C PHE A 39 0.09 -11.32 18.55
N GLY A 40 0.80 -11.51 19.67
CA GLY A 40 0.82 -12.76 20.44
C GLY A 40 1.46 -13.91 19.64
N ASP A 41 0.91 -15.11 19.79
CA ASP A 41 1.33 -16.26 18.99
C ASP A 41 0.93 -16.07 17.51
N ILE A 42 1.94 -15.90 16.66
CA ILE A 42 1.80 -15.76 15.20
C ILE A 42 2.11 -17.06 14.44
N SER A 43 2.31 -18.20 15.13
CA SER A 43 2.68 -19.49 14.51
C SER A 43 1.67 -19.97 13.45
N ASN A 44 0.40 -19.60 13.59
CA ASN A 44 -0.67 -19.92 12.64
C ASN A 44 -0.80 -18.90 11.49
N LYS A 45 -0.02 -17.82 11.50
CA LYS A 45 -0.05 -16.76 10.48
C LYS A 45 1.04 -17.01 9.44
N LYS A 46 0.62 -17.40 8.23
CA LYS A 46 1.54 -17.87 7.19
C LYS A 46 2.16 -16.75 6.35
N GLU A 47 1.58 -15.56 6.36
CA GLU A 47 2.05 -14.45 5.55
C GLU A 47 3.27 -13.76 6.17
N ALA A 48 4.35 -13.61 5.40
CA ALA A 48 5.62 -13.00 5.85
C ALA A 48 5.47 -11.60 6.46
N HIS A 49 4.43 -10.84 6.09
CA HIS A 49 4.19 -9.51 6.64
C HIS A 49 3.89 -9.52 8.16
N TRP A 50 3.48 -10.65 8.75
CA TRP A 50 3.23 -10.73 10.19
C TRP A 50 4.51 -10.66 11.03
N ALA A 51 5.61 -11.21 10.51
CA ALA A 51 6.93 -11.14 11.15
C ALA A 51 7.74 -9.90 10.70
N ARG A 52 7.46 -9.38 9.49
CA ARG A 52 8.22 -8.26 8.92
C ARG A 52 7.85 -6.91 9.52
N ASP A 53 6.57 -6.51 9.46
CA ASP A 53 6.20 -5.15 9.91
C ASP A 53 5.83 -5.17 11.39
N ASN A 54 6.63 -4.48 12.20
CA ASN A 54 6.62 -4.58 13.66
C ASN A 54 5.92 -3.40 14.35
N ASN A 55 5.59 -2.33 13.63
CA ASN A 55 4.92 -1.15 14.17
C ASN A 55 4.23 -0.38 13.04
N LEU A 56 3.55 0.73 13.38
CA LEU A 56 2.86 1.56 12.39
C LEU A 56 3.82 2.10 11.33
N ARG A 57 5.03 2.54 11.70
CA ARG A 57 6.04 3.05 10.76
C ARG A 57 6.31 2.03 9.66
N ASP A 58 6.52 0.77 10.01
CA ASP A 58 6.78 -0.29 9.03
C ASP A 58 5.59 -0.51 8.07
N VAL A 59 4.34 -0.37 8.56
CA VAL A 59 3.13 -0.46 7.71
C VAL A 59 3.04 0.74 6.76
N LEU A 60 3.29 1.95 7.26
CA LEU A 60 3.18 3.18 6.46
C LEU A 60 4.24 3.25 5.37
N VAL A 61 5.50 2.88 5.67
CA VAL A 61 6.56 2.85 4.65
C VAL A 61 6.33 1.76 3.61
N HIS A 62 5.70 0.63 3.99
CA HIS A 62 5.31 -0.40 3.04
C HIS A 62 4.26 0.10 2.04
N LEU A 63 3.24 0.83 2.51
CA LEU A 63 2.25 1.47 1.63
C LEU A 63 2.91 2.51 0.72
N TYR A 64 3.78 3.35 1.29
CA TYR A 64 4.56 4.34 0.52
C TYR A 64 5.37 3.69 -0.61
N GLU A 65 6.15 2.65 -0.33
CA GLU A 65 6.99 2.01 -1.36
C GLU A 65 6.13 1.40 -2.48
N TRP A 66 4.94 0.88 -2.16
CA TRP A 66 4.01 0.40 -3.18
C TRP A 66 3.36 1.52 -4.01
N HIS A 67 3.12 2.70 -3.42
CA HIS A 67 2.79 3.89 -4.21
C HIS A 67 3.94 4.25 -5.15
N GLN A 68 5.18 4.24 -4.65
CA GLN A 68 6.36 4.55 -5.46
C GLN A 68 6.57 3.55 -6.60
N LEU A 69 6.29 2.26 -6.39
CA LEU A 69 6.28 1.26 -7.46
C LEU A 69 5.31 1.66 -8.57
N LEU A 70 4.06 2.00 -8.23
CA LEU A 70 3.05 2.42 -9.21
C LEU A 70 3.46 3.69 -9.95
N LEU A 71 3.86 4.73 -9.22
CA LEU A 71 4.24 6.03 -9.78
C LEU A 71 5.42 5.90 -10.75
N ASN A 72 6.49 5.22 -10.32
CA ASN A 72 7.69 5.05 -11.13
C ASN A 72 7.44 4.14 -12.34
N TRP A 73 6.66 3.07 -12.17
CA TRP A 73 6.32 2.15 -13.25
C TRP A 73 5.51 2.86 -14.34
N VAL A 74 4.46 3.60 -13.97
CA VAL A 74 3.63 4.33 -14.94
C VAL A 74 4.45 5.43 -15.63
N LYS A 75 5.26 6.18 -14.88
CA LYS A 75 6.13 7.22 -15.45
C LYS A 75 7.12 6.66 -16.47
N ALA A 76 7.84 5.61 -16.12
CA ALA A 76 8.82 4.99 -17.01
C ALA A 76 8.17 4.51 -18.31
N ASN A 77 7.08 3.75 -18.21
CA ASN A 77 6.43 3.17 -19.38
C ASN A 77 5.73 4.22 -20.26
N LYS A 78 5.18 5.31 -19.69
CA LYS A 78 4.68 6.44 -20.49
C LYS A 78 5.79 7.19 -21.25
N ASN A 79 7.02 7.12 -20.76
CA ASN A 79 8.19 7.72 -21.41
C ASN A 79 8.91 6.76 -22.38
N GLY A 80 8.32 5.59 -22.67
CA GLY A 80 8.92 4.59 -23.57
C GLY A 80 10.01 3.74 -22.92
N GLU A 81 10.22 3.85 -21.61
CA GLU A 81 11.12 2.97 -20.86
C GLU A 81 10.34 1.75 -20.35
N GLU A 82 10.23 0.72 -21.20
CA GLU A 82 9.47 -0.48 -20.85
C GLU A 82 10.10 -1.20 -19.64
N LYS A 83 9.34 -1.24 -18.53
CA LYS A 83 9.77 -1.84 -17.27
C LYS A 83 8.61 -2.60 -16.60
N PRO A 84 8.87 -3.74 -15.95
CA PRO A 84 7.87 -4.45 -15.18
C PRO A 84 7.44 -3.64 -13.95
N PHE A 85 6.24 -3.91 -13.43
CA PHE A 85 5.75 -3.29 -12.20
C PHE A 85 6.63 -3.60 -10.99
N LEU A 86 7.06 -4.86 -10.88
CA LEU A 86 8.03 -5.27 -9.87
C LEU A 86 9.44 -5.09 -10.45
N PRO A 87 10.32 -4.29 -9.82
CA PRO A 87 11.66 -4.06 -10.32
C PRO A 87 12.48 -5.35 -10.30
N LEU A 88 13.33 -5.52 -11.32
CA LEU A 88 14.27 -6.63 -11.35
C LEU A 88 15.23 -6.56 -10.14
N PRO A 89 15.61 -7.71 -9.55
CA PRO A 89 15.36 -9.09 -10.01
C PRO A 89 14.03 -9.71 -9.51
N TYR A 90 13.13 -8.92 -8.92
CA TYR A 90 11.92 -9.44 -8.28
C TYR A 90 10.80 -9.76 -9.26
N ASN A 91 9.94 -10.69 -8.87
CA ASN A 91 8.71 -11.05 -9.56
C ASN A 91 7.63 -11.44 -8.55
N TRP A 92 6.43 -11.80 -9.01
CA TRP A 92 5.30 -12.12 -8.12
C TRP A 92 5.51 -13.33 -7.19
N ARG A 93 6.53 -14.16 -7.43
CA ARG A 93 6.94 -15.24 -6.50
C ARG A 93 7.94 -14.75 -5.45
N THR A 94 8.75 -13.74 -5.78
CA THR A 94 9.86 -13.23 -4.93
C THR A 94 9.64 -11.82 -4.39
N TYR A 95 8.49 -11.19 -4.65
CA TYR A 95 8.17 -9.85 -4.15
C TYR A 95 8.12 -9.79 -2.60
N GLY A 96 7.98 -10.95 -1.94
CA GLY A 96 8.17 -11.06 -0.49
C GLY A 96 9.55 -10.57 -0.06
N ASP A 97 10.60 -10.95 -0.79
CA ASP A 97 11.99 -10.54 -0.52
C ASP A 97 12.18 -9.04 -0.81
N MET A 98 11.58 -8.53 -1.89
CA MET A 98 11.54 -7.09 -2.17
C MET A 98 10.93 -6.30 -1.01
N ASN A 99 9.83 -6.80 -0.46
CA ASN A 99 9.18 -6.15 0.67
C ASN A 99 10.06 -6.17 1.93
N VAL A 100 10.93 -7.18 2.10
CA VAL A 100 11.93 -7.19 3.17
C VAL A 100 12.98 -6.10 2.94
N GLU A 101 13.42 -5.88 1.70
CA GLU A 101 14.34 -4.78 1.38
C GLU A 101 13.71 -3.40 1.60
N PHE A 102 12.43 -3.21 1.26
CA PHE A 102 11.68 -2.01 1.63
C PHE A 102 11.70 -1.78 3.15
N TRP A 103 11.42 -2.84 3.92
CA TRP A 103 11.47 -2.74 5.37
C TRP A 103 12.87 -2.35 5.87
N LYS A 104 13.95 -3.00 5.39
CA LYS A 104 15.34 -2.69 5.76
C LYS A 104 15.70 -1.23 5.46
N LYS A 105 15.33 -0.73 4.27
CA LYS A 105 15.59 0.65 3.80
C LYS A 105 15.07 1.70 4.77
N HIS A 106 13.95 1.42 5.45
CA HIS A 106 13.23 2.40 6.27
C HIS A 106 13.44 2.26 7.78
N GLN A 107 14.38 1.43 8.25
CA GLN A 107 14.58 1.25 9.69
C GLN A 107 15.04 2.53 10.42
N ALA A 108 15.69 3.46 9.70
CA ALA A 108 16.04 4.78 10.22
C ALA A 108 14.95 5.85 9.98
N THR A 109 13.86 5.54 9.27
CA THR A 109 12.77 6.50 9.01
C THR A 109 11.92 6.69 10.26
N PRO A 110 11.79 7.93 10.78
CA PRO A 110 10.92 8.22 11.91
C PRO A 110 9.44 8.01 11.58
N TYR A 111 8.62 7.72 12.60
CA TYR A 111 7.19 7.53 12.42
C TYR A 111 6.52 8.75 11.77
N ASN A 112 6.77 9.96 12.24
CA ASN A 112 6.19 11.17 11.66
C ASN A 112 6.55 11.33 10.18
N THR A 113 7.82 11.11 9.81
CA THR A 113 8.26 11.13 8.41
C THR A 113 7.52 10.08 7.58
N SER A 114 7.33 8.85 8.09
CA SER A 114 6.57 7.83 7.36
C SER A 114 5.09 8.21 7.13
N ARG A 115 4.48 8.98 8.03
CA ARG A 115 3.12 9.52 7.86
C ARG A 115 3.07 10.53 6.72
N ASP A 116 4.02 11.45 6.68
CA ASP A 116 4.07 12.48 5.66
C ASP A 116 4.31 11.86 4.28
N MET A 117 5.28 10.94 4.18
CA MET A 117 5.60 10.21 2.95
C MET A 117 4.38 9.48 2.36
N VAL A 118 3.61 8.75 3.19
CA VAL A 118 2.45 8.00 2.68
C VAL A 118 1.27 8.92 2.32
N LYS A 119 1.09 10.05 3.02
CA LYS A 119 0.07 11.06 2.68
C LYS A 119 0.39 11.77 1.37
N GLU A 120 1.62 12.20 1.20
CA GLU A 120 2.10 12.84 -0.03
C GLU A 120 1.96 11.89 -1.21
N SER A 121 2.52 10.68 -1.10
CA SER A 121 2.45 9.69 -2.19
C SER A 121 1.03 9.21 -2.50
N HIS A 122 0.11 9.18 -1.53
CA HIS A 122 -1.30 8.95 -1.83
C HIS A 122 -1.89 10.05 -2.72
N GLY A 123 -1.60 11.33 -2.40
CA GLY A 123 -1.96 12.47 -3.23
C GLY A 123 -1.39 12.39 -4.64
N GLU A 124 -0.12 11.99 -4.77
CA GLU A 124 0.53 11.76 -6.07
C GLU A 124 -0.16 10.64 -6.87
N VAL A 125 -0.53 9.54 -6.22
CA VAL A 125 -1.26 8.44 -6.88
C VAL A 125 -2.65 8.90 -7.32
N MET A 126 -3.36 9.70 -6.52
CA MET A 126 -4.67 10.25 -6.91
C MET A 126 -4.53 11.18 -8.11
N ALA A 127 -3.56 12.10 -8.08
CA ALA A 127 -3.26 12.98 -9.21
C ALA A 127 -2.90 12.18 -10.47
N LEU A 128 -2.13 11.09 -10.34
CA LEU A 128 -1.80 10.20 -11.44
C LEU A 128 -3.06 9.53 -12.02
N ILE A 129 -3.91 8.94 -11.18
CA ILE A 129 -5.17 8.27 -11.61
C ILE A 129 -6.07 9.26 -12.35
N GLU A 130 -6.11 10.51 -11.91
CA GLU A 130 -6.92 11.55 -12.55
C GLU A 130 -6.51 11.86 -13.98
N THR A 131 -5.24 11.64 -14.34
CA THR A 131 -4.75 11.86 -15.72
C THR A 131 -5.26 10.86 -16.74
N PHE A 132 -5.85 9.73 -16.30
CA PHE A 132 -6.34 8.67 -17.19
C PHE A 132 -7.85 8.72 -17.36
N SER A 133 -8.31 8.29 -18.52
CA SER A 133 -9.71 7.98 -18.80
C SER A 133 -10.15 6.66 -18.14
N GLY A 134 -11.47 6.43 -18.08
CA GLY A 134 -12.03 5.16 -17.63
C GLY A 134 -11.54 3.97 -18.47
N ASP A 135 -11.45 4.15 -19.79
CA ASP A 135 -11.02 3.10 -20.72
C ASP A 135 -9.53 2.78 -20.57
N GLU A 136 -8.68 3.80 -20.42
CA GLU A 136 -7.25 3.61 -20.11
C GLU A 136 -7.04 2.82 -18.81
N LEU A 137 -7.91 3.02 -17.81
CA LEU A 137 -7.84 2.32 -16.53
C LEU A 137 -8.42 0.91 -16.57
N PHE A 138 -9.51 0.66 -17.30
CA PHE A 138 -10.30 -0.56 -17.14
C PHE A 138 -10.50 -1.41 -18.40
N VAL A 139 -10.14 -0.92 -19.59
CA VAL A 139 -10.10 -1.76 -20.79
C VAL A 139 -8.77 -2.53 -20.82
N LYS A 140 -8.85 -3.83 -21.10
CA LYS A 140 -7.66 -4.68 -21.24
C LYS A 140 -6.90 -4.30 -22.52
N GLY A 141 -5.58 -4.24 -22.41
CA GLY A 141 -4.73 -3.91 -23.57
C GLY A 141 -4.66 -2.42 -23.90
N SER A 142 -5.29 -1.53 -23.12
CA SER A 142 -5.12 -0.08 -23.28
C SER A 142 -3.65 0.35 -23.18
N PHE A 143 -2.85 -0.40 -22.42
CA PHE A 143 -1.41 -0.24 -22.34
C PHE A 143 -0.73 -1.60 -22.51
N SER A 144 0.24 -1.71 -23.43
CA SER A 144 0.97 -2.96 -23.66
C SER A 144 1.73 -3.45 -22.41
N TRP A 145 2.24 -2.52 -21.61
CA TRP A 145 3.04 -2.77 -20.42
C TRP A 145 2.24 -3.25 -19.20
N THR A 146 0.89 -3.27 -19.23
CA THR A 146 0.07 -3.84 -18.14
C THR A 146 -0.06 -5.36 -18.23
N GLY A 147 0.45 -5.98 -19.31
CA GLY A 147 0.37 -7.41 -19.56
C GLY A 147 -1.08 -7.90 -19.66
N GLY A 148 -1.40 -9.00 -18.97
CA GLY A 148 -2.76 -9.56 -18.95
C GLY A 148 -3.78 -8.83 -18.06
N SER A 149 -3.37 -7.75 -17.38
CA SER A 149 -4.20 -6.99 -16.43
C SER A 149 -4.51 -5.59 -16.96
N THR A 150 -5.31 -4.83 -16.21
CA THR A 150 -5.63 -3.42 -16.50
C THR A 150 -4.82 -2.49 -15.59
N LEU A 151 -4.55 -1.26 -16.02
CA LEU A 151 -3.87 -0.26 -15.17
C LEU A 151 -4.62 -0.04 -13.86
N GLY A 152 -5.95 0.08 -13.93
CA GLY A 152 -6.83 0.23 -12.78
C GLY A 152 -6.68 -0.91 -11.77
N SER A 153 -6.38 -2.14 -12.20
CA SER A 153 -6.12 -3.26 -11.28
C SER A 153 -4.85 -3.05 -10.46
N TYR A 154 -3.79 -2.49 -11.05
CA TYR A 154 -2.57 -2.10 -10.32
C TYR A 154 -2.84 -0.94 -9.36
N CYS A 155 -3.61 0.07 -9.80
CA CYS A 155 -4.05 1.16 -8.93
C CYS A 155 -4.84 0.66 -7.71
N VAL A 156 -5.82 -0.23 -7.92
CA VAL A 156 -6.59 -0.86 -6.82
C VAL A 156 -5.67 -1.64 -5.88
N SER A 157 -4.69 -2.36 -6.43
CA SER A 157 -3.74 -3.16 -5.65
C SER A 157 -2.83 -2.29 -4.77
N ALA A 158 -2.37 -1.14 -5.26
CA ALA A 158 -1.48 -0.23 -4.53
C ALA A 158 -2.25 0.74 -3.60
N THR A 159 -3.58 0.85 -3.73
CA THR A 159 -4.39 1.78 -2.94
C THR A 159 -5.43 1.05 -2.09
N ALA A 160 -6.71 1.05 -2.47
CA ALA A 160 -7.83 0.59 -1.67
C ALA A 160 -7.63 -0.82 -1.07
N SER A 161 -7.13 -1.76 -1.87
CA SER A 161 -6.87 -3.13 -1.39
C SER A 161 -5.71 -3.20 -0.40
N HIS A 162 -4.71 -2.35 -0.58
CA HIS A 162 -3.55 -2.28 0.32
C HIS A 162 -3.91 -1.60 1.64
N TYR A 163 -4.74 -0.56 1.60
CA TYR A 163 -5.29 0.08 2.79
C TYR A 163 -6.20 -0.88 3.56
N ASP A 164 -6.98 -1.73 2.89
CA ASP A 164 -7.74 -2.80 3.54
C ASP A 164 -6.82 -3.79 4.31
N TRP A 165 -5.68 -4.14 3.73
CA TRP A 165 -4.66 -4.93 4.43
C TRP A 165 -4.10 -4.20 5.65
N ALA A 166 -3.73 -2.92 5.50
CA ALA A 166 -3.20 -2.11 6.60
C ALA A 166 -4.21 -1.96 7.74
N ILE A 167 -5.48 -1.68 7.43
CA ILE A 167 -6.58 -1.54 8.40
C ILE A 167 -6.74 -2.83 9.22
N LYS A 168 -6.67 -4.02 8.61
CA LYS A 168 -6.75 -5.29 9.35
C LYS A 168 -5.64 -5.41 10.38
N LYS A 169 -4.43 -5.00 10.02
CA LYS A 169 -3.26 -5.04 10.91
C LYS A 169 -3.37 -4.02 12.05
N ILE A 170 -3.75 -2.79 11.73
CA ILE A 170 -3.95 -1.70 12.70
C ILE A 170 -5.07 -2.05 13.70
N LYS A 171 -6.20 -2.58 13.23
CA LYS A 171 -7.29 -3.02 14.10
C LYS A 171 -6.86 -4.11 15.07
N LEU A 172 -6.03 -5.04 14.62
CA LEU A 172 -5.51 -6.10 15.49
C LEU A 172 -4.63 -5.50 16.58
N HIS A 173 -3.76 -4.55 16.25
CA HIS A 173 -2.93 -3.81 17.22
C HIS A 173 -3.77 -3.07 18.26
N ILE A 174 -4.78 -2.30 17.82
CA ILE A 174 -5.69 -1.59 18.73
C ILE A 174 -6.37 -2.58 19.69
N LYS A 175 -6.86 -3.71 19.17
CA LYS A 175 -7.49 -4.76 19.99
C LYS A 175 -6.52 -5.35 21.02
N THR A 176 -5.24 -5.52 20.68
CA THR A 176 -4.24 -6.04 21.62
C THR A 176 -3.87 -5.01 22.69
N LEU A 177 -3.82 -3.72 22.34
CA LEU A 177 -3.62 -2.63 23.30
C LEU A 177 -4.77 -2.56 24.32
N THR A 178 -6.03 -2.66 23.87
CA THR A 178 -7.20 -2.63 24.78
C THR A 178 -7.21 -3.81 25.75
N ARG A 179 -6.73 -4.99 25.34
CA ARG A 179 -6.68 -6.19 26.20
C ARG A 179 -5.54 -6.17 27.22
N ALA A 180 -4.52 -5.33 27.00
CA ALA A 180 -3.37 -5.20 27.88
C ALA A 180 -3.57 -4.11 28.95
N LYS A 181 -4.62 -3.29 28.84
CA LYS A 181 -5.08 -2.33 29.85
C LYS A 181 -6.06 -3.02 30.80
#